data_AF-A0A1G8YT08-F1
#
_entry.id   AF-A0A1G8YT08-F1
#
_cell.length_a   1.000
_cell.length_b   1.000
_cell.length_c   1.000
_cell.angle_alpha   90.00
_cell.angle_beta   90.00
_cell.angle_gamma   90.00
#
_symmetry.space_group_name_H-M   'P 1'
#
loop_
_entity.id
_entity.type
_entity.pdbx_description
1 polymer ?
#
loop_
_entity_poly.entity_id
_entity_poly.type
_entity_poly.pdbx_seq_one_letter_code
_entity_poly.pdbx_strand_id
1 'polypeptide(L)'
;MPMSEDEHLGTEANGTLSKDYCVYCYRDGAFTEPEITIDEMAKRCGAIMSQLYDIPVKNAERFAREQISCLKRWAGKEVAFCGSCGMPLLRDEDAGTEADRTRSTAYCTYCYQNGRFTEPDLTREQAIGKYAPMMAKNLDIPLEKAQEMVRQYLSTLPRWQE
;
A
#
# COMPACT_ATOMS: atom_id res chain seq x y z
N MET A 1 -1.85 0.20 10.88
CA MET A 1 -2.09 0.84 12.18
C MET A 1 -2.26 2.32 11.92
N PRO A 2 -3.45 2.90 12.07
CA PRO A 2 -3.58 4.35 11.97
C PRO A 2 -2.80 4.97 13.13
N MET A 3 -1.83 5.85 12.84
CA MET A 3 -1.16 6.68 13.84
C MET A 3 -2.05 7.89 14.14
N SER A 4 -3.22 7.64 14.73
CA SER A 4 -4.21 8.70 15.01
C SER A 4 -3.97 9.43 16.34
N GLU A 5 -3.08 8.90 17.16
CA GLU A 5 -2.79 9.42 18.51
C GLU A 5 -1.30 9.71 18.64
N ASP A 6 -0.98 10.79 19.34
CA ASP A 6 0.41 11.26 19.53
C ASP A 6 1.30 10.20 20.18
N GLU A 7 0.75 9.33 21.04
CA GLU A 7 1.50 8.23 21.67
C GLU A 7 2.03 7.18 20.68
N HIS A 8 1.44 7.12 19.49
CA HIS A 8 1.89 6.22 18.44
C HIS A 8 3.00 6.85 17.57
N LEU A 9 3.28 8.14 17.71
CA LEU A 9 4.27 8.85 16.90
C LEU A 9 5.69 8.71 17.46
N GLY A 10 6.66 8.57 16.56
CA GLY A 10 8.08 8.60 16.91
C GLY A 10 8.55 9.97 17.34
N THR A 11 9.82 10.08 17.75
CA THR A 11 10.43 11.36 18.17
C THR A 11 11.61 11.74 17.30
N GLU A 12 11.67 13.01 16.93
CA GLU A 12 12.82 13.64 16.26
C GLU A 12 13.95 13.93 17.27
N ALA A 13 15.18 14.19 16.81
CA ALA A 13 16.34 14.45 17.69
C ALA A 13 16.16 15.66 18.62
N ASN A 14 15.29 16.59 18.26
CA ASN A 14 14.94 17.78 19.05
C ASN A 14 13.76 17.53 20.02
N GLY A 15 13.24 16.30 20.10
CA GLY A 15 12.13 15.89 20.94
C GLY A 15 10.73 16.17 20.37
N THR A 16 10.59 16.73 19.16
CA THR A 16 9.27 16.90 18.53
C THR A 16 8.74 15.57 17.99
N LEU A 17 7.42 15.44 17.85
CA LEU A 17 6.81 14.24 17.27
C LEU A 17 7.11 14.12 15.77
N SER A 18 7.43 12.90 15.35
CA SER A 18 7.66 12.58 13.95
C SER A 18 6.34 12.54 13.19
N LYS A 19 6.33 13.15 12.01
CA LYS A 19 5.17 13.12 11.10
C LYS A 19 5.12 11.85 10.26
N ASP A 20 6.24 11.14 10.17
CA ASP A 20 6.44 10.07 9.18
C ASP A 20 6.47 8.68 9.82
N TYR A 21 6.92 8.58 11.07
CA TYR A 21 7.26 7.31 11.67
C TYR A 21 6.60 7.11 13.04
N CYS A 22 6.26 5.86 13.34
CA CYS A 22 5.70 5.49 14.63
C CYS A 22 6.78 5.28 15.69
N VAL A 23 6.37 5.31 16.96
CA VAL A 23 7.22 5.11 18.15
C VAL A 23 7.98 3.79 18.16
N TYR A 24 7.46 2.76 17.49
CA TYR A 24 8.12 1.45 17.40
C TYR A 24 9.27 1.43 16.39
N CYS A 25 9.19 2.27 15.36
CA CYS A 25 10.16 2.31 14.27
C CYS A 25 11.23 3.40 14.46
N TYR A 26 10.89 4.51 15.10
CA TYR A 26 11.74 5.71 15.12
C TYR A 26 11.66 6.43 16.47
N ARG A 27 12.81 6.67 17.10
CA ARG A 27 12.94 7.36 18.39
C ARG A 27 14.22 8.20 18.42
N ASP A 28 14.11 9.38 19.00
CA ASP A 28 15.19 10.33 19.27
C ASP A 28 16.03 10.64 18.01
N GLY A 29 15.36 10.79 16.87
CA GLY A 29 16.00 11.11 15.60
C GLY A 29 16.61 9.93 14.86
N ALA A 30 16.41 8.69 15.32
CA ALA A 30 16.99 7.49 14.71
C ALA A 30 16.00 6.33 14.60
N PHE A 31 16.19 5.48 13.59
CA PHE A 31 15.47 4.21 13.53
C PHE A 31 15.92 3.29 14.67
N THR A 32 14.97 2.57 15.28
CA THR A 32 15.23 1.64 16.38
C THR A 32 16.06 0.42 15.95
N GLU A 33 15.97 0.06 14.68
CA GLU A 33 16.80 -0.97 14.03
C GLU A 33 17.40 -0.37 12.75
N PRO A 34 18.52 0.36 12.79
CA PRO A 34 19.06 1.05 11.61
C PRO A 34 19.62 0.07 10.57
N GLU A 35 20.22 -1.05 11.01
CA GLU A 35 20.90 -2.03 10.16
C GLU A 35 19.98 -3.13 9.61
N ILE A 36 18.72 -3.21 10.05
CA ILE A 36 17.79 -4.21 9.51
C ILE A 36 17.64 -3.98 8.01
N THR A 37 17.70 -5.05 7.22
CA THR A 37 17.52 -4.99 5.77
C THR A 37 16.04 -5.07 5.39
N ILE A 38 15.70 -4.65 4.17
CA ILE A 38 14.33 -4.79 3.65
C ILE A 38 13.90 -6.26 3.60
N ASP A 39 14.82 -7.16 3.30
CA ASP A 39 14.53 -8.61 3.21
C ASP A 39 14.25 -9.20 4.61
N GLU A 40 14.98 -8.78 5.64
CA GLU A 40 14.70 -9.18 7.02
C GLU A 40 13.37 -8.62 7.52
N MET A 41 13.06 -7.35 7.21
CA MET A 41 11.76 -6.78 7.55
C MET A 41 10.63 -7.49 6.82
N ALA A 42 10.80 -7.80 5.53
CA ALA A 42 9.83 -8.54 4.73
C ALA A 42 9.58 -9.95 5.27
N LYS A 43 10.61 -10.64 5.79
CA LYS A 43 10.44 -11.92 6.47
C LYS A 43 9.55 -11.81 7.71
N ARG A 44 9.80 -10.80 8.56
CA ARG A 44 9.00 -10.58 9.78
C ARG A 44 7.54 -10.24 9.44
N CYS A 45 7.32 -9.26 8.57
CA CYS A 45 5.97 -8.86 8.15
C CYS A 45 5.25 -9.97 7.37
N GLY A 46 5.98 -10.69 6.51
CA GLY A 46 5.47 -11.82 5.74
C GLY A 46 5.04 -12.98 6.64
N ALA A 47 5.79 -13.29 7.70
CA ALA A 47 5.39 -14.30 8.67
C ALA A 47 4.07 -13.95 9.39
N ILE A 48 3.91 -12.69 9.81
CA ILE A 48 2.65 -12.21 10.42
C ILE A 48 1.50 -12.32 9.41
N MET A 49 1.72 -11.88 8.18
CA MET A 49 0.70 -11.91 7.13
C MET A 49 0.32 -13.34 6.73
N SER A 50 1.30 -14.23 6.65
CA SER A 50 1.10 -15.66 6.42
C SER A 50 0.20 -16.26 7.48
N GLN A 51 0.44 -15.97 8.76
CA GLN A 51 -0.40 -16.44 9.86
C GLN A 51 -1.82 -15.85 9.83
N LEU A 52 -1.96 -14.56 9.53
CA LEU A 52 -3.25 -13.88 9.58
C LEU A 52 -4.19 -14.28 8.43
N TYR A 53 -3.65 -14.53 7.24
CA TYR A 53 -4.43 -14.76 6.03
C TYR A 53 -4.27 -16.18 5.44
N ASP A 54 -3.48 -17.04 6.08
CA ASP A 54 -3.01 -18.34 5.57
C ASP A 54 -2.39 -18.26 4.16
N ILE A 55 -1.65 -17.19 3.90
CA ILE A 55 -0.87 -17.05 2.66
C ILE A 55 0.38 -17.93 2.79
N PRO A 56 0.78 -18.71 1.76
CA PRO A 56 2.05 -19.41 1.77
C PRO A 56 3.21 -18.47 2.09
N VAL A 57 4.04 -18.83 3.08
CA VAL A 57 5.07 -17.93 3.66
C VAL A 57 5.91 -17.23 2.60
N LYS A 58 6.39 -17.95 1.57
CA LYS A 58 7.18 -17.34 0.48
C LYS A 58 6.42 -16.25 -0.29
N ASN A 59 5.13 -16.45 -0.53
CA ASN A 59 4.29 -15.47 -1.21
C ASN A 59 4.00 -14.27 -0.30
N ALA A 60 3.78 -14.52 1.00
CA ALA A 60 3.59 -13.47 1.99
C ALA A 60 4.86 -12.61 2.16
N GLU A 61 6.05 -13.22 2.21
CA GLU A 61 7.33 -12.53 2.26
C GLU A 61 7.56 -11.67 1.01
N ARG A 62 7.34 -12.24 -0.19
CA ARG A 62 7.44 -11.49 -1.45
C ARG A 62 6.50 -10.29 -1.45
N PHE A 63 5.23 -10.51 -1.11
CA PHE A 63 4.23 -9.45 -1.09
C PHE A 63 4.56 -8.39 -0.03
N ALA A 64 4.96 -8.79 1.17
CA ALA A 64 5.42 -7.86 2.20
C ALA A 64 6.60 -7.03 1.71
N ARG A 65 7.57 -7.64 1.02
CA ARG A 65 8.71 -6.93 0.43
C ARG A 65 8.29 -5.87 -0.58
N GLU A 66 7.34 -6.19 -1.46
CA GLU A 66 6.77 -5.26 -2.46
C GLU A 66 6.03 -4.10 -1.80
N GLN A 67 5.31 -4.33 -0.70
CA GLN A 67 4.64 -3.26 0.05
C GLN A 67 5.66 -2.40 0.82
N ILE A 68 6.63 -3.04 1.48
CA ILE A 68 7.66 -2.36 2.28
C ILE A 68 8.56 -1.50 1.40
N SER A 69 8.86 -1.91 0.16
CA SER A 69 9.69 -1.12 -0.76
C SER A 69 9.08 0.22 -1.13
N CYS A 70 7.76 0.38 -0.97
CA CYS A 70 7.06 1.64 -1.22
C CYS A 70 7.03 2.57 0.01
N LEU A 71 7.45 2.09 1.19
CA LEU A 71 7.48 2.91 2.41
C LEU A 71 8.60 3.95 2.32
N LYS A 72 8.36 5.16 2.85
CA LYS A 72 9.30 6.30 2.83
C LYS A 72 10.72 5.94 3.28
N ARG A 73 10.85 5.08 4.30
CA ARG A 73 12.12 4.56 4.80
C ARG A 73 12.97 3.89 3.70
N TRP A 74 12.34 3.13 2.80
CA TRP A 74 13.01 2.31 1.80
C TRP A 74 13.00 2.93 0.41
N ALA A 75 11.92 3.62 0.05
CA ALA A 75 11.80 4.33 -1.22
C ALA A 75 12.62 5.64 -1.24
N GLY A 76 12.95 6.20 -0.07
CA GLY A 76 13.59 7.52 0.06
C GLY A 76 12.67 8.70 -0.28
N LYS A 77 11.41 8.43 -0.62
CA LYS A 77 10.37 9.42 -0.94
C LYS A 77 9.00 8.89 -0.54
N GLU A 78 8.02 9.78 -0.44
CA GLU A 78 6.62 9.37 -0.33
C GLU A 78 6.15 8.80 -1.66
N VAL A 79 5.53 7.62 -1.60
CA VAL A 79 4.95 6.95 -2.77
C VAL A 79 3.43 7.03 -2.64
N ALA A 80 2.80 7.71 -3.59
CA ALA A 80 1.35 7.75 -3.69
C ALA A 80 0.81 6.40 -4.16
N PHE A 81 -0.42 6.08 -3.77
CA PHE A 81 -1.13 4.89 -4.22
C PHE A 81 -2.36 5.32 -5.02
N CYS A 82 -2.64 4.62 -6.12
CA CYS A 82 -3.78 4.89 -6.96
C CYS A 82 -5.08 4.82 -6.14
N GLY A 83 -5.83 5.91 -6.08
CA GLY A 83 -7.09 5.99 -5.33
C GLY A 83 -8.25 5.14 -5.88
N SER A 84 -8.02 4.38 -6.96
CA SER A 84 -8.98 3.43 -7.53
C SER A 84 -8.61 1.97 -7.31
N CYS A 85 -7.34 1.59 -7.47
CA CYS A 85 -6.93 0.18 -7.38
C CYS A 85 -5.83 -0.07 -6.33
N GLY A 86 -5.31 1.00 -5.72
CA GLY A 86 -4.23 0.97 -4.75
C GLY A 86 -2.87 0.54 -5.30
N MET A 87 -2.69 0.56 -6.62
CA MET A 87 -1.38 0.36 -7.24
C MET A 87 -0.43 1.50 -6.85
N PRO A 88 0.81 1.21 -6.40
CA PRO A 88 1.78 2.25 -6.09
C PRO A 88 2.20 3.02 -7.35
N LEU A 89 2.29 4.34 -7.24
CA LEU A 89 2.76 5.25 -8.29
C LEU A 89 4.26 5.49 -8.11
N LEU A 90 5.06 4.43 -8.28
CA LEU A 90 6.49 4.47 -7.96
C LEU A 90 7.28 5.27 -9.00
N ARG A 91 6.91 5.08 -10.27
CA ARG A 91 7.51 5.74 -11.43
C ARG A 91 6.47 6.63 -12.13
N ASP A 92 6.95 7.61 -12.88
CA ASP A 92 6.08 8.55 -13.60
C ASP A 92 5.21 7.84 -14.65
N GLU A 93 5.66 6.70 -15.20
CA GLU A 93 4.87 5.92 -16.16
C GLU A 93 3.68 5.19 -15.53
N ASP A 94 3.74 4.95 -14.22
CA ASP A 94 2.66 4.30 -13.48
C ASP A 94 1.47 5.26 -13.30
N ALA A 95 1.72 6.58 -13.34
CA ALA A 95 0.71 7.63 -13.21
C ALA A 95 -0.15 7.79 -14.47
N GLY A 96 -1.45 7.97 -14.24
CA GLY A 96 -2.43 8.32 -15.27
C GLY A 96 -2.26 9.74 -15.80
N THR A 97 -3.20 10.20 -16.61
CA THR A 97 -3.17 11.54 -17.19
C THR A 97 -4.40 12.37 -16.89
N GLU A 98 -4.18 13.63 -16.55
CA GLU A 98 -5.21 14.65 -16.39
C GLU A 98 -5.73 15.13 -17.76
N ALA A 99 -6.81 15.93 -17.76
CA ALA A 99 -7.42 16.43 -18.99
C ALA A 99 -6.47 17.31 -19.82
N ASP A 100 -5.53 18.00 -19.16
CA ASP A 100 -4.49 18.81 -19.79
C ASP A 100 -3.26 18.00 -20.24
N ARG A 101 -3.31 16.67 -20.10
CA ARG A 101 -2.24 15.69 -20.36
C ARG A 101 -1.08 15.71 -19.35
N THR A 102 -1.18 16.45 -18.26
CA THR A 102 -0.23 16.31 -17.14
C THR A 102 -0.42 14.96 -16.43
N ARG A 103 0.55 14.56 -15.60
CA ARG A 103 0.49 13.30 -14.86
C ARG A 103 -0.44 13.42 -13.67
N SER A 104 -1.26 12.39 -13.44
CA SER A 104 -2.09 12.32 -12.25
C SER A 104 -1.27 11.96 -11.02
N THR A 105 -1.48 12.71 -9.92
CA THR A 105 -0.85 12.42 -8.63
C THR A 105 -1.66 11.42 -7.80
N ALA A 106 -2.88 11.09 -8.23
CA ALA A 106 -3.83 10.30 -7.45
C ALA A 106 -4.21 8.97 -8.10
N TYR A 107 -4.05 8.81 -9.41
CA TYR A 107 -4.54 7.64 -10.14
C TYR A 107 -3.50 7.06 -11.09
N CYS A 108 -3.50 5.74 -11.25
CA CYS A 108 -2.58 5.05 -12.16
C CYS A 108 -3.08 5.06 -13.62
N THR A 109 -2.16 4.77 -14.53
CA THR A 109 -2.38 4.71 -15.98
C THR A 109 -3.47 3.73 -16.42
N TYR A 110 -3.73 2.69 -15.63
CA TYR A 110 -4.78 1.70 -15.95
C TYR A 110 -6.18 2.17 -15.54
N CYS A 111 -6.28 3.00 -14.50
CA CYS A 111 -7.54 3.43 -13.94
C CYS A 111 -8.01 4.78 -14.50
N TYR A 112 -7.10 5.68 -14.84
CA TYR A 112 -7.43 7.06 -15.18
C TYR A 112 -6.57 7.60 -16.33
N GLN A 113 -7.22 8.07 -17.38
CA GLN A 113 -6.58 8.62 -18.58
C GLN A 113 -7.36 9.80 -19.12
N ASN A 114 -6.64 10.84 -19.53
CA ASN A 114 -7.17 12.05 -20.16
C ASN A 114 -8.29 12.71 -19.35
N GLY A 115 -8.10 12.77 -18.02
CA GLY A 115 -9.06 13.41 -17.11
C GLY A 115 -10.30 12.55 -16.78
N ARG A 116 -10.29 11.25 -17.11
CA ARG A 116 -11.46 10.36 -16.93
C ARG A 116 -11.05 8.96 -16.49
N PHE A 117 -11.91 8.31 -15.71
CA PHE A 117 -11.76 6.88 -15.42
C PHE A 117 -11.95 6.05 -16.69
N THR A 118 -11.13 5.03 -16.85
CA THR A 118 -11.19 4.09 -17.98
C THR A 118 -12.45 3.23 -17.95
N GLU A 119 -12.97 2.97 -16.75
CA GLU A 119 -14.23 2.26 -16.49
C GLU A 119 -15.09 3.09 -15.52
N PRO A 120 -15.81 4.14 -15.97
CA PRO A 120 -16.51 5.07 -15.08
C PRO A 120 -17.67 4.42 -14.32
N ASP A 121 -18.38 3.48 -14.95
CA ASP A 121 -19.55 2.80 -14.36
C ASP A 121 -19.19 1.56 -13.54
N LEU A 122 -17.89 1.28 -13.36
CA LEU A 122 -17.43 0.15 -12.56
C LEU A 122 -17.84 0.36 -11.11
N THR A 123 -18.65 -0.57 -10.58
CA THR A 123 -19.04 -0.58 -9.17
C THR A 123 -17.96 -1.22 -8.30
N ARG A 124 -18.03 -0.99 -6.99
CA ARG A 124 -17.10 -1.60 -6.03
C ARG A 124 -17.19 -3.13 -6.06
N GLU A 125 -18.38 -3.70 -6.17
CA GLU A 125 -18.61 -5.14 -6.25
C GLU A 125 -17.99 -5.73 -7.53
N GLN A 126 -18.13 -5.03 -8.65
CA GLN A 126 -17.50 -5.41 -9.90
C GLN A 126 -15.97 -5.32 -9.82
N ALA A 127 -15.43 -4.28 -9.17
CA ALA A 127 -14.00 -4.15 -8.92
C ALA A 127 -13.46 -5.29 -8.05
N ILE A 128 -14.18 -5.70 -6.99
CA ILE A 128 -13.83 -6.89 -6.19
C ILE A 128 -13.79 -8.13 -7.08
N GLY A 129 -14.81 -8.34 -7.92
CA GLY A 129 -14.86 -9.47 -8.85
C GLY A 129 -13.70 -9.49 -9.86
N LYS A 130 -13.19 -8.32 -10.24
CA LYS A 130 -12.03 -8.18 -11.16
C LYS A 130 -10.69 -8.39 -10.45
N TYR A 131 -10.52 -7.82 -9.25
CA TYR A 131 -9.22 -7.78 -8.57
C TYR A 131 -8.94 -9.01 -7.70
N ALA A 132 -9.97 -9.59 -7.07
CA ALA A 132 -9.80 -10.76 -6.20
C ALA A 132 -9.19 -11.98 -6.90
N PRO A 133 -9.55 -12.34 -8.16
CA PRO A 133 -8.89 -13.45 -8.85
C PRO A 133 -7.41 -13.21 -9.12
N MET A 134 -7.01 -11.97 -9.42
CA MET A 134 -5.61 -11.61 -9.62
C MET A 134 -4.82 -11.74 -8.31
N MET A 135 -5.40 -11.25 -7.20
CA MET A 135 -4.82 -11.36 -5.86
C MET A 135 -4.70 -12.83 -5.42
N ALA A 136 -5.77 -13.61 -5.59
CA ALA A 136 -5.81 -15.04 -5.26
C ALA A 136 -4.70 -15.81 -5.98
N LYS A 137 -4.54 -15.58 -7.28
CA LYS A 137 -3.48 -16.19 -8.09
C LYS A 137 -2.08 -15.72 -7.67
N ASN A 138 -1.91 -14.43 -7.36
CA ASN A 138 -0.61 -13.88 -6.99
C ASN A 138 -0.14 -14.36 -5.61
N LEU A 139 -1.05 -14.47 -4.66
CA LEU A 139 -0.74 -14.88 -3.29
C LEU A 139 -0.90 -16.38 -3.05
N ASP A 140 -1.50 -17.11 -3.99
CA ASP A 140 -1.85 -18.53 -3.86
C ASP A 140 -2.76 -18.78 -2.63
N ILE A 141 -3.89 -18.06 -2.63
CA ILE A 141 -4.93 -18.16 -1.59
C ILE A 141 -6.30 -18.44 -2.20
N PRO A 142 -7.25 -18.99 -1.41
CA PRO A 142 -8.64 -19.13 -1.83
C PRO A 142 -9.24 -17.80 -2.29
N LEU A 143 -10.10 -17.87 -3.31
CA LEU A 143 -10.74 -16.71 -3.90
C LEU A 143 -11.55 -15.92 -2.86
N GLU A 144 -12.23 -16.61 -1.95
CA GLU A 144 -13.06 -16.01 -0.91
C GLU A 144 -12.22 -15.12 0.03
N LYS A 145 -11.01 -15.57 0.37
CA LYS A 145 -10.07 -14.77 1.18
C LYS A 145 -9.56 -13.57 0.41
N ALA A 146 -9.21 -13.76 -0.85
CA ALA A 146 -8.80 -12.65 -1.72
C ALA A 146 -9.92 -11.62 -1.89
N GLN A 147 -11.17 -12.06 -2.00
CA GLN A 147 -12.34 -11.17 -2.05
C GLN A 147 -12.47 -10.35 -0.77
N GLU A 148 -12.27 -10.95 0.39
CA GLU A 148 -12.31 -10.22 1.66
C GLU A 148 -11.17 -9.20 1.77
N MET A 149 -9.94 -9.59 1.44
CA MET A 149 -8.79 -8.67 1.45
C MET A 149 -9.01 -7.49 0.50
N VAL A 150 -9.47 -7.76 -0.74
CA VAL A 150 -9.75 -6.72 -1.73
C VAL A 150 -10.92 -5.85 -1.26
N ARG A 151 -11.99 -6.43 -0.70
CA ARG A 151 -13.14 -5.67 -0.19
C ARG A 151 -12.72 -4.69 0.91
N GLN A 152 -11.92 -5.16 1.86
CA GLN A 152 -11.40 -4.32 2.94
C GLN A 152 -10.51 -3.21 2.39
N TYR A 153 -9.60 -3.54 1.47
CA TYR A 153 -8.68 -2.57 0.91
C TYR A 153 -9.37 -1.52 0.03
N LEU A 154 -10.30 -1.92 -0.86
CA LEU A 154 -11.04 -0.96 -1.68
C LEU A 154 -11.84 0.02 -0.83
N SER A 155 -12.34 -0.38 0.34
CA SER A 155 -13.09 0.51 1.26
C SER A 155 -12.23 1.66 1.82
N THR A 156 -10.90 1.57 1.73
CA THR A 156 -9.99 2.64 2.16
C THR A 156 -9.59 3.60 1.03
N LEU A 157 -9.94 3.29 -0.23
CA LEU A 157 -9.52 4.06 -1.38
C LEU A 157 -10.55 5.13 -1.76
N PRO A 158 -10.12 6.37 -2.09
CA PRO A 158 -11.01 7.50 -2.38
C PRO A 158 -12.12 7.25 -3.40
N ARG A 159 -11.89 6.41 -4.43
CA ARG A 159 -12.91 6.13 -5.45
C ARG A 159 -14.13 5.39 -4.89
N TRP A 160 -13.94 4.60 -3.83
CA TRP A 160 -14.97 3.69 -3.31
C TRP A 160 -15.46 4.07 -1.92
N GLN A 161 -15.02 5.23 -1.42
CA GLN A 161 -15.57 5.84 -0.23
C GLN A 161 -16.84 6.59 -0.62
N GLU A 162 -17.94 6.21 0.00
CA GLU A 162 -19.21 6.95 -0.03
C GLU A 162 -19.19 8.08 1.02
#